data_AF-A0A6P8D967-F1
#
_entry.id   AF-A0A6P8D967-F1
#
_cell.length_a   1.000
_cell.length_b   1.000
_cell.length_c   1.000
_cell.angle_alpha   90.00
_cell.angle_beta   90.00
_cell.angle_gamma   90.00
#
_symmetry.space_group_name_H-M   'P 1'
#
loop_
_entity.id
_entity.type
_entity.pdbx_description
1 polymer ?
#
loop_
_entity_poly.entity_id
_entity_poly.type
_entity_poly.pdbx_seq_one_letter_code
_entity_poly.pdbx_strand_id
1 'polypeptide(L)'
;MEALGYILETQEIELPGGDATSDQQDAYDQWFVDDTKVRCYMLASMSNELQKQHENMKSSREILKNLRELYGENSRTARYEISKELFRARMQEGTEVVAHVQKMIRLIQQLEKLEFQMDKKLHVDLVLQSLPDSFSGFIVNFHMNKLSCSLSELLNMLVTAQNAMNNKRKDKEVVLVAGTSFGKTGKRNKKSKKGSVP
;
A
#
# COMPACT_ATOMS: atom_id res chain seq x y z
N MET A 1 11.56 30.21 -6.80
CA MET A 1 11.12 29.76 -5.46
C MET A 1 12.29 29.22 -4.62
N GLU A 2 13.51 29.17 -5.15
CA GLU A 2 14.71 28.62 -4.47
C GLU A 2 15.41 29.60 -3.51
N ALA A 3 15.10 30.90 -3.53
CA ALA A 3 15.89 31.91 -2.84
C ALA A 3 15.78 31.91 -1.29
N LEU A 4 14.75 31.29 -0.70
CA LEU A 4 14.51 31.32 0.75
C LEU A 4 14.63 29.95 1.44
N GLY A 5 14.80 28.86 0.68
CA GLY A 5 14.87 27.51 1.23
C GLY A 5 16.03 27.31 2.21
N TYR A 6 17.13 28.05 2.00
CA TYR A 6 18.32 27.99 2.85
C TYR A 6 18.04 28.34 4.33
N ILE A 7 17.05 29.17 4.63
CA ILE A 7 16.68 29.53 6.01
C ILE A 7 16.28 28.29 6.84
N LEU A 8 15.61 27.32 6.21
CA LEU A 8 15.14 26.11 6.87
C LEU A 8 16.24 25.04 7.00
N GLU A 9 17.32 25.15 6.22
CA GLU A 9 18.39 24.16 6.11
C GLU A 9 19.70 24.57 6.81
N THR A 10 20.00 25.87 6.90
CA THR A 10 21.31 26.40 7.35
C THR A 10 21.30 26.80 8.83
N GLN A 11 22.34 26.57 9.63
CA GLN A 11 22.34 26.94 11.06
C GLN A 11 21.89 28.41 11.31
N GLU A 12 21.14 28.65 12.38
CA GLU A 12 20.70 29.98 12.78
C GLU A 12 21.92 30.88 12.99
N ILE A 13 21.94 32.05 12.36
CA ILE A 13 23.07 32.98 12.45
C ILE A 13 22.97 33.68 13.81
N GLU A 14 23.99 33.52 14.65
CA GLU A 14 24.04 34.22 15.94
C GLU A 14 24.21 35.72 15.75
N LEU A 15 23.64 36.50 16.67
CA LEU A 15 23.73 37.96 16.63
C LEU A 15 25.22 38.37 16.66
N PRO A 16 25.70 39.14 15.69
CA PRO A 16 27.10 39.53 15.65
C PRO A 16 27.49 40.33 16.89
N GLY A 17 28.68 40.04 17.45
CA GLY A 17 29.24 40.77 18.59
C GLY A 17 29.63 42.20 18.23
N GLY A 18 29.98 43.02 19.23
CA GLY A 18 30.38 44.42 19.02
C GLY A 18 31.67 44.61 18.19
N ASP A 19 32.37 43.53 17.87
CA ASP A 19 33.55 43.43 17.02
C ASP A 19 33.26 42.92 15.59
N ALA A 20 31.98 42.74 15.24
CA ALA A 20 31.57 42.24 13.93
C ALA A 20 31.89 43.21 12.79
N THR A 21 32.27 42.66 11.64
CA THR A 21 32.48 43.45 10.42
C THR A 21 31.16 43.93 9.84
N SER A 22 31.20 45.01 9.04
CA SER A 22 30.01 45.48 8.30
C SER A 22 29.35 44.36 7.51
N ASP A 23 30.16 43.54 6.83
CA ASP A 23 29.68 42.41 6.03
C ASP A 23 28.97 41.33 6.88
N GLN A 24 29.41 41.11 8.13
CA GLN A 24 28.76 40.17 9.05
C GLN A 24 27.41 40.70 9.54
N GLN A 25 27.32 42.00 9.80
CA GLN A 25 26.07 42.65 10.19
C GLN A 25 25.06 42.64 9.04
N ASP A 26 25.50 42.99 7.82
CA ASP A 26 24.65 42.98 6.62
C ASP A 26 24.12 41.58 6.31
N ALA A 27 24.95 40.54 6.49
CA ALA A 27 24.54 39.15 6.33
C ALA A 27 23.50 38.71 7.37
N TYR A 28 23.66 39.12 8.63
CA TYR A 28 22.69 38.85 9.69
C TYR A 28 21.34 39.52 9.42
N ASP A 29 21.36 40.81 9.05
CA ASP A 29 20.15 41.57 8.78
C ASP A 29 19.38 40.99 7.59
N GLN A 30 20.10 40.60 6.54
CA GLN A 30 19.51 39.93 5.37
C GLN A 30 18.89 38.58 5.75
N TRP A 31 19.59 37.77 6.54
CA TRP A 31 19.07 36.50 7.04
C TRP A 31 17.80 36.70 7.89
N PHE A 32 17.79 37.70 8.78
CA PHE A 32 16.64 37.98 9.65
C PHE A 32 15.41 38.41 8.84
N VAL A 33 15.61 39.24 7.81
CA VAL A 33 14.55 39.63 6.88
C VAL A 33 13.99 38.42 6.15
N ASP A 34 14.85 37.52 5.71
CA ASP A 34 14.44 36.32 4.99
C ASP A 34 13.74 35.30 5.90
N ASP A 35 14.22 35.08 7.13
CA ASP A 35 13.52 34.26 8.14
C ASP A 35 12.13 34.82 8.45
N THR A 36 12.01 36.15 8.59
CA THR A 36 10.72 36.80 8.81
C THR A 36 9.75 36.54 7.66
N LYS A 37 10.22 36.58 6.41
CA LYS A 37 9.37 36.24 5.24
C LYS A 37 8.92 34.78 5.28
N VAL A 38 9.84 33.84 5.54
CA VAL A 38 9.52 32.41 5.62
C VAL A 38 8.51 32.16 6.74
N ARG A 39 8.70 32.77 7.91
CA ARG A 39 7.76 32.69 9.05
C ARG A 39 6.36 33.17 8.64
N CYS A 40 6.27 34.31 7.97
CA CYS A 40 4.99 34.83 7.46
C CYS A 40 4.32 33.86 6.47
N TYR A 41 5.09 33.29 5.53
CA TYR A 41 4.54 32.30 4.58
C TYR A 41 4.06 31.04 5.28
N MET A 42 4.81 30.52 6.26
CA MET A 42 4.42 29.36 7.04
C MET A 42 3.11 29.63 7.78
N LEU A 43 3.03 30.72 8.56
CA LEU A 43 1.81 31.09 9.30
C LEU A 43 0.61 31.30 8.38
N ALA A 44 0.79 31.96 7.23
CA ALA A 44 -0.30 32.20 6.27
C ALA A 44 -0.79 30.93 5.57
N SER A 45 0.04 29.89 5.49
CA SER A 45 -0.34 28.59 4.91
C SER A 45 -1.11 27.68 5.89
N MET A 46 -1.17 28.05 7.17
CA MET A 46 -1.84 27.28 8.21
C MET A 46 -3.34 27.57 8.29
N SER A 47 -4.09 26.67 8.92
CA SER A 47 -5.44 26.98 9.37
C SER A 47 -5.41 27.99 10.52
N ASN A 48 -6.48 28.76 10.71
CA ASN A 48 -6.55 29.79 11.76
C ASN A 48 -6.22 29.27 13.17
N GLU A 49 -6.63 28.04 13.48
CA GLU A 49 -6.35 27.42 14.78
C GLU A 49 -4.85 27.11 14.93
N LEU A 50 -4.26 26.49 13.91
CA LEU A 50 -2.85 26.15 13.93
C LEU A 50 -1.95 27.40 13.90
N GLN A 51 -2.34 28.42 13.14
CA GLN A 51 -1.65 29.69 13.08
C GLN A 51 -1.58 30.35 14.46
N LYS A 52 -2.70 30.44 15.20
CA LYS A 52 -2.74 31.01 16.56
C LYS A 52 -1.80 30.29 17.53
N GLN A 53 -1.64 28.97 17.38
CA GLN A 53 -0.72 28.20 18.23
C GLN A 53 0.76 28.52 17.96
N HIS A 54 1.10 29.03 16.77
CA HIS A 54 2.48 29.23 16.33
C HIS A 54 2.85 30.72 16.14
N GLU A 55 1.92 31.67 16.30
CA GLU A 55 2.13 33.10 16.03
C GLU A 55 3.19 33.77 16.92
N ASN A 56 3.41 33.22 18.13
CA ASN A 56 4.37 33.74 19.10
C ASN A 56 5.77 33.12 18.98
N MET A 57 5.97 32.15 18.07
CA MET A 57 7.29 31.56 17.83
C MET A 57 8.18 32.54 17.06
N LYS A 58 9.44 32.62 17.45
CA LYS A 58 10.34 33.72 17.05
C LYS A 58 10.94 33.52 15.67
N SER A 59 11.16 32.28 15.24
CA SER A 59 11.78 31.97 13.95
C SER A 59 10.99 30.96 13.15
N SER A 60 11.16 30.96 11.84
CA SER A 60 10.56 29.94 10.97
C SER A 60 11.02 28.51 11.35
N ARG A 61 12.23 28.39 11.88
CA ARG A 61 12.81 27.15 12.38
C ARG A 61 12.11 26.61 13.62
N GLU A 62 11.78 27.47 14.57
CA GLU A 62 11.05 27.08 15.78
C GLU A 62 9.68 26.51 15.41
N ILE A 63 8.97 27.18 14.49
CA ILE A 63 7.70 26.70 13.93
C ILE A 63 7.90 25.34 13.26
N LEU A 64 8.89 25.21 12.36
CA LEU A 64 9.14 23.96 11.64
C LEU A 64 9.47 22.80 12.58
N LYS A 65 10.28 23.06 13.62
CA LYS A 65 10.65 22.08 14.64
C LYS A 65 9.42 21.61 15.41
N ASN A 66 8.60 22.53 15.89
CA ASN A 66 7.40 22.19 16.65
C ASN A 66 6.39 21.38 15.81
N LEU A 67 6.16 21.79 14.56
CA LEU A 67 5.33 21.03 13.62
C LEU A 67 5.87 19.61 13.40
N ARG A 68 7.20 19.46 13.29
CA ARG A 68 7.83 18.14 13.13
C ARG A 68 7.69 17.28 14.37
N GLU A 69 7.75 17.86 15.57
CA GLU A 69 7.50 17.15 16.83
C GLU A 69 6.04 16.70 16.92
N LEU A 70 5.08 17.59 16.65
CA LEU A 70 3.65 17.29 16.75
C LEU A 70 3.14 16.34 15.65
N TYR A 71 3.62 16.49 14.41
CA TYR A 71 3.06 15.78 13.25
C TYR A 71 4.02 14.76 12.62
N GLY A 72 5.33 14.89 12.85
CA GLY A 72 6.35 14.00 12.29
C GLY A 72 6.32 12.59 12.89
N GLU A 73 6.15 12.47 14.22
CA GLU A 73 6.00 11.17 14.89
C GLU A 73 4.70 10.49 14.48
N ASN A 74 3.61 11.25 14.38
CA ASN A 74 2.32 10.77 13.86
C ASN A 74 2.45 10.20 12.44
N SER A 75 3.20 10.87 11.56
CA SER A 75 3.50 10.35 10.21
C SER A 75 4.31 9.05 10.24
N ARG A 76 5.32 8.95 11.13
CA ARG A 76 6.12 7.72 11.27
C ARG A 76 5.27 6.55 11.78
N THR A 77 4.45 6.76 12.79
CA THR A 77 3.54 5.75 13.36
C THR A 77 2.47 5.34 12.35
N ALA A 78 1.84 6.29 11.67
CA ALA A 78 0.86 6.01 10.62
C ALA A 78 1.47 5.19 9.48
N ARG A 79 2.67 5.59 9.01
CA ARG A 79 3.40 4.85 7.98
C ARG A 79 3.73 3.43 8.43
N TYR A 80 4.14 3.25 9.68
CA TYR A 80 4.42 1.93 10.24
C TYR A 80 3.17 1.04 10.24
N GLU A 81 2.03 1.53 10.73
CA GLU A 81 0.80 0.72 10.80
C GLU A 81 0.26 0.37 9.42
N ILE A 82 0.24 1.31 8.48
CA ILE A 82 -0.20 1.04 7.10
C ILE A 82 0.76 0.04 6.42
N SER A 83 2.07 0.21 6.60
CA SER A 83 3.06 -0.73 6.05
C SER A 83 2.84 -2.13 6.64
N LYS A 84 2.71 -2.23 7.96
CA LYS A 84 2.44 -3.48 8.67
C LYS A 84 1.18 -4.15 8.15
N GLU A 85 0.10 -3.40 7.91
CA GLU A 85 -1.12 -3.93 7.32
C GLU A 85 -0.89 -4.42 5.88
N LEU A 86 -0.22 -3.64 5.04
CA LEU A 86 0.06 -3.98 3.65
C LEU A 86 0.91 -5.26 3.51
N PHE A 87 2.05 -5.32 4.20
CA PHE A 87 2.97 -6.46 4.09
C PHE A 87 2.39 -7.76 4.70
N ARG A 88 1.50 -7.64 5.69
CA ARG A 88 0.82 -8.77 6.33
C ARG A 88 -0.50 -9.14 5.67
N ALA A 89 -1.01 -8.33 4.74
CA ALA A 89 -2.26 -8.62 4.05
C ALA A 89 -2.15 -9.93 3.27
N ARG A 90 -3.10 -10.84 3.52
CA ARG A 90 -3.26 -12.09 2.79
C ARG A 90 -4.74 -12.28 2.49
N MET A 91 -5.04 -12.57 1.23
CA MET A 91 -6.39 -12.91 0.79
C MET A 91 -6.73 -14.32 1.27
N GLN A 92 -7.91 -14.48 1.85
CA GLN A 92 -8.39 -15.78 2.29
C GLN A 92 -8.96 -16.57 1.10
N GLU A 93 -8.75 -17.89 1.10
CA GLU A 93 -9.27 -18.77 0.06
C GLU A 93 -10.80 -18.65 -0.03
N GLY A 94 -11.33 -18.53 -1.26
CA GLY A 94 -12.77 -18.41 -1.51
C GLY A 94 -13.39 -17.02 -1.30
N THR A 95 -12.62 -16.01 -0.87
CA THR A 95 -13.10 -14.61 -0.79
C THR A 95 -13.07 -13.89 -2.14
N GLU A 96 -13.73 -12.74 -2.27
CA GLU A 96 -13.73 -11.96 -3.51
C GLU A 96 -12.39 -11.26 -3.74
N VAL A 97 -11.79 -11.51 -4.91
CA VAL A 97 -10.48 -10.93 -5.27
C VAL A 97 -10.55 -9.41 -5.42
N VAL A 98 -11.71 -8.88 -5.84
CA VAL A 98 -11.94 -7.45 -6.04
C VAL A 98 -11.74 -6.69 -4.73
N ALA A 99 -12.42 -7.12 -3.67
CA ALA A 99 -12.37 -6.46 -2.38
C ALA A 99 -10.95 -6.45 -1.80
N HIS A 100 -10.22 -7.56 -1.94
CA HIS A 100 -8.84 -7.67 -1.47
C HIS A 100 -7.89 -6.76 -2.24
N VAL A 101 -7.91 -6.81 -3.58
CA VAL A 101 -7.01 -5.98 -4.40
C VAL A 101 -7.30 -4.49 -4.21
N GLN A 102 -8.57 -4.09 -4.10
CA GLN A 102 -8.93 -2.70 -3.77
C GLN A 102 -8.43 -2.26 -2.39
N LYS A 103 -8.44 -3.16 -1.40
CA LYS A 103 -7.82 -2.89 -0.10
C LYS A 103 -6.32 -2.66 -0.25
N MET A 104 -5.61 -3.51 -0.98
CA MET A 104 -4.17 -3.36 -1.24
C MET A 104 -3.85 -2.02 -1.94
N ILE A 105 -4.61 -1.65 -2.97
CA ILE A 105 -4.46 -0.36 -3.67
C ILE A 105 -4.63 0.82 -2.71
N ARG A 106 -5.66 0.78 -1.84
CA ARG A 106 -5.87 1.85 -0.86
C ARG A 106 -4.70 2.00 0.10
N LEU A 107 -4.14 0.89 0.61
CA LEU A 107 -2.98 0.92 1.51
C LEU A 107 -1.74 1.51 0.81
N ILE A 108 -1.48 1.11 -0.43
CA ILE A 108 -0.38 1.65 -1.25
C ILE A 108 -0.53 3.17 -1.43
N GLN A 109 -1.72 3.63 -1.82
CA GLN A 109 -1.99 5.07 -2.00
C GLN A 109 -1.88 5.87 -0.71
N GLN A 110 -2.24 5.27 0.44
CA GLN A 110 -2.04 5.91 1.73
C GLN A 110 -0.56 6.05 2.09
N LEU A 111 0.28 5.07 1.73
CA LEU A 111 1.73 5.19 1.89
C LEU A 111 2.34 6.27 1.00
N GLU A 112 1.90 6.36 -0.27
CA GLU A 112 2.34 7.41 -1.20
C GLU A 112 2.02 8.82 -0.65
N LYS A 113 0.85 8.98 -0.02
CA LYS A 113 0.45 10.25 0.65
C LYS A 113 1.32 10.60 1.85
N LEU A 114 1.97 9.61 2.47
CA LEU A 114 2.94 9.79 3.56
C LEU A 114 4.38 9.89 3.02
N GLU A 115 4.53 10.29 1.75
CA GLU A 115 5.80 10.48 1.04
C GLU A 115 6.66 9.21 0.96
N PHE A 116 6.05 8.03 1.17
CA PHE A 116 6.73 6.75 0.98
C PHE A 116 6.55 6.28 -0.46
N GLN A 117 7.52 6.64 -1.31
CA GLN A 117 7.54 6.22 -2.70
C GLN A 117 8.00 4.76 -2.82
N MET A 118 7.17 3.95 -3.45
CA MET A 118 7.47 2.56 -3.79
C MET A 118 7.52 2.41 -5.31
N ASP A 119 8.33 1.46 -5.77
CA ASP A 119 8.39 1.14 -7.19
C ASP A 119 7.05 0.56 -7.67
N LYS A 120 6.63 0.96 -8.88
CA LYS A 120 5.35 0.50 -9.44
C LYS A 120 5.30 -1.01 -9.66
N LYS A 121 6.43 -1.67 -9.92
CA LYS A 121 6.49 -3.14 -10.02
C LYS A 121 6.32 -3.76 -8.64
N LEU A 122 6.92 -3.17 -7.62
CA LEU A 122 6.73 -3.62 -6.24
C LEU A 122 5.24 -3.59 -5.83
N HIS A 123 4.47 -2.59 -6.27
CA HIS A 123 3.01 -2.57 -6.03
C HIS A 123 2.32 -3.84 -6.56
N VAL A 124 2.65 -4.23 -7.79
CA VAL A 124 2.11 -5.43 -8.44
C VAL A 124 2.57 -6.69 -7.71
N ASP A 125 3.86 -6.79 -7.38
CA ASP A 125 4.44 -7.93 -6.69
C ASP A 125 3.80 -8.14 -5.31
N LEU A 126 3.54 -7.06 -4.56
CA LEU A 126 2.86 -7.13 -3.26
C LEU A 126 1.45 -7.68 -3.38
N VAL A 127 0.70 -7.29 -4.42
CA VAL A 127 -0.63 -7.86 -4.67
C VAL A 127 -0.51 -9.34 -5.00
N LEU A 128 0.37 -9.73 -5.92
CA LEU A 128 0.56 -11.13 -6.32
C LEU A 128 0.96 -12.02 -5.13
N GLN A 129 1.88 -11.56 -4.27
CA GLN A 129 2.31 -12.29 -3.07
C GLN A 129 1.23 -12.43 -2.00
N SER A 130 0.19 -11.58 -2.05
CA SER A 130 -0.90 -11.61 -1.07
C SER A 130 -2.03 -12.58 -1.44
N LEU A 131 -2.01 -13.13 -2.66
CA LEU A 131 -3.03 -14.06 -3.15
C LEU A 131 -2.86 -15.46 -2.55
N PRO A 132 -3.95 -16.24 -2.43
CA PRO A 132 -3.86 -17.60 -1.91
C PRO A 132 -3.37 -18.58 -3.00
N ASP A 133 -2.97 -19.78 -2.57
CA ASP A 133 -2.37 -20.81 -3.43
C ASP A 133 -3.24 -21.23 -4.63
N SER A 134 -4.57 -21.04 -4.54
CA SER A 134 -5.46 -21.27 -5.68
C SER A 134 -5.14 -20.40 -6.91
N PHE A 135 -4.49 -19.25 -6.71
CA PHE A 135 -4.00 -18.37 -7.78
C PHE A 135 -2.58 -18.69 -8.25
N SER A 136 -1.92 -19.72 -7.70
CA SER A 136 -0.54 -20.09 -8.09
C SER A 136 -0.35 -20.27 -9.60
N GLY A 137 -1.31 -20.91 -10.28
CA GLY A 137 -1.29 -21.07 -11.74
C GLY A 137 -1.34 -19.74 -12.49
N PHE A 138 -2.09 -18.76 -11.99
CA PHE A 138 -2.11 -17.40 -12.54
C PHE A 138 -0.76 -16.71 -12.36
N ILE A 139 -0.16 -16.80 -11.16
CA ILE A 139 1.14 -16.18 -10.84
C ILE A 139 2.26 -16.75 -11.72
N VAL A 140 2.32 -18.07 -11.88
CA VAL A 140 3.29 -18.72 -12.79
C VAL A 140 3.12 -18.21 -14.22
N ASN A 141 1.88 -18.15 -14.72
CA ASN A 141 1.60 -17.65 -16.06
C ASN A 141 1.97 -16.16 -16.22
N PHE A 142 1.72 -15.35 -15.19
CA PHE A 142 2.07 -13.94 -15.17
C PHE A 142 3.58 -13.74 -15.33
N HIS A 143 4.39 -14.47 -14.56
CA HIS A 143 5.85 -14.42 -14.65
C HIS A 143 6.40 -15.01 -15.95
N MET A 144 5.88 -16.16 -16.41
CA MET A 144 6.35 -16.83 -17.64
C MET A 144 6.18 -15.95 -18.87
N ASN A 145 5.07 -15.23 -18.96
CA ASN A 145 4.79 -14.31 -20.07
C ASN A 145 5.40 -12.92 -19.87
N LYS A 146 6.17 -12.71 -18.80
CA LYS A 146 6.80 -11.41 -18.44
C LYS A 146 5.80 -10.26 -18.49
N LEU A 147 4.59 -10.51 -17.99
CA LEU A 147 3.54 -9.49 -18.01
C LEU A 147 3.94 -8.34 -17.11
N SER A 148 3.71 -7.13 -17.60
CA SER A 148 3.83 -5.89 -16.82
C SER A 148 2.54 -5.12 -17.02
N CYS A 149 1.96 -4.65 -15.92
CA CYS A 149 0.66 -4.00 -15.92
C CYS A 149 0.53 -3.06 -14.72
N SER A 150 -0.47 -2.20 -14.78
CA SER A 150 -0.93 -1.39 -13.66
C SER A 150 -1.78 -2.20 -12.67
N LEU A 151 -1.98 -1.67 -11.46
CA LEU A 151 -2.85 -2.30 -10.46
C LEU A 151 -4.29 -2.49 -10.94
N SER A 152 -4.80 -1.58 -11.76
CA SER A 152 -6.15 -1.65 -12.33
C SER A 152 -6.26 -2.77 -13.38
N GLU A 153 -5.25 -2.93 -14.23
CA GLU A 153 -5.19 -4.03 -15.19
C GLU A 153 -5.03 -5.38 -14.48
N LEU A 154 -4.17 -5.43 -13.45
CA LEU A 154 -4.01 -6.62 -12.61
C LEU A 154 -5.34 -7.05 -11.98
N LEU A 155 -6.11 -6.11 -11.43
CA LEU A 155 -7.45 -6.38 -10.89
C LEU A 155 -8.36 -7.04 -11.94
N ASN A 156 -8.44 -6.50 -13.15
CA ASN A 156 -9.27 -7.05 -14.22
C ASN A 156 -8.84 -8.48 -14.62
N MET A 157 -7.53 -8.72 -14.71
CA MET A 157 -6.99 -10.05 -14.99
C MET A 157 -7.31 -11.06 -13.88
N LEU A 158 -7.17 -10.65 -12.61
CA LEU A 158 -7.48 -11.49 -11.45
C LEU A 158 -8.97 -11.82 -11.34
N VAL A 159 -9.86 -10.87 -11.64
CA VAL A 159 -11.31 -11.11 -11.70
C VAL A 159 -11.65 -12.14 -12.78
N THR A 160 -11.05 -12.01 -13.96
CA THR A 160 -11.23 -12.96 -15.06
C THR A 160 -10.75 -14.36 -14.66
N ALA A 161 -9.59 -14.44 -14.00
CA ALA A 161 -9.05 -15.69 -13.47
C ALA A 161 -9.98 -16.31 -12.41
N GLN A 162 -10.48 -15.52 -11.45
CA GLN A 162 -11.40 -15.99 -10.41
C GLN A 162 -12.69 -16.57 -11.01
N ASN A 163 -13.28 -15.89 -12.00
CA ASN A 163 -14.47 -16.38 -12.68
C ASN A 163 -14.22 -17.69 -13.44
N ALA A 164 -13.09 -17.81 -14.14
CA ALA A 164 -12.71 -19.03 -14.84
C ALA A 164 -12.50 -20.22 -13.87
N MET A 165 -11.92 -19.96 -12.69
CA MET A 165 -11.76 -20.97 -11.64
C MET A 165 -13.11 -21.42 -11.07
N ASN A 166 -14.02 -20.48 -10.81
CA ASN A 166 -15.35 -20.79 -10.29
C ASN A 166 -16.20 -21.58 -11.28
N ASN A 167 -16.12 -21.28 -12.58
CA ASN A 167 -16.84 -22.05 -13.61
C ASN A 167 -16.32 -23.49 -13.71
N LYS A 168 -15.00 -23.70 -13.68
CA LYS A 168 -14.41 -25.05 -13.66
C LYS A 168 -14.83 -25.88 -12.44
N ARG A 169 -15.05 -25.24 -11.28
CA ARG A 169 -15.55 -25.92 -10.07
C ARG A 169 -17.00 -26.39 -10.27
N LYS A 170 -17.86 -25.54 -10.83
CA LYS A 170 -19.25 -25.88 -11.18
C LYS A 170 -19.32 -27.05 -12.18
N ASP A 171 -18.49 -27.03 -13.22
CA ASP A 171 -18.48 -28.11 -14.23
C ASP A 171 -18.07 -29.46 -13.61
N LYS A 172 -17.07 -29.46 -12.71
CA LYS A 172 -16.65 -30.68 -11.99
C LYS A 172 -17.71 -31.20 -11.01
N GLU A 173 -18.41 -30.31 -10.32
CA GLU A 173 -19.50 -30.67 -9.40
C GLU A 173 -20.68 -31.32 -10.15
N VAL A 174 -21.07 -30.75 -11.30
CA VAL A 174 -22.12 -31.32 -12.16
C VAL A 174 -21.74 -32.73 -12.65
N VAL A 175 -20.48 -32.96 -13.04
CA VAL A 175 -20.01 -34.28 -13.47
C VAL A 175 -20.02 -35.31 -12.33
N LEU A 176 -19.66 -34.91 -11.11
CA LEU A 176 -19.69 -35.81 -9.94
C LEU A 176 -21.12 -36.16 -9.53
N VAL A 177 -22.07 -35.23 -9.61
CA VAL A 177 -23.50 -35.52 -9.33
C VAL A 177 -24.09 -36.45 -10.38
N ALA A 178 -23.78 -36.24 -11.67
CA ALA A 178 -24.22 -37.14 -12.75
C ALA A 178 -23.60 -38.55 -12.67
N GLY A 179 -22.45 -38.71 -12.02
CA GLY A 179 -21.77 -40.00 -11.84
C GLY A 179 -22.32 -40.89 -10.71
N THR A 180 -23.27 -40.40 -9.90
CA THR A 180 -23.75 -41.15 -8.71
C THR A 180 -25.04 -41.95 -8.90
N SER A 181 -25.63 -41.97 -10.09
CA SER A 181 -26.89 -42.71 -10.33
C SER A 181 -26.72 -43.95 -11.21
N PHE A 182 -25.79 -44.88 -10.90
CA PHE A 182 -25.86 -46.26 -11.42
C PHE A 182 -25.27 -47.29 -10.44
N GLY A 183 -26.15 -47.84 -9.60
CA GLY A 183 -25.95 -49.11 -8.89
C GLY A 183 -27.19 -49.43 -8.07
N LYS A 184 -27.78 -50.64 -8.03
CA LYS A 184 -27.48 -51.98 -8.51
C LYS A 184 -28.81 -52.76 -8.42
N THR A 185 -29.05 -53.74 -9.29
CA THR A 185 -29.65 -55.02 -8.85
C THR A 185 -29.14 -56.17 -9.73
N GLY A 186 -28.00 -56.75 -9.32
CA GLY A 186 -27.60 -58.08 -9.78
C GLY A 186 -28.28 -59.14 -8.91
N LYS A 187 -29.22 -59.89 -9.49
CA LYS A 187 -29.86 -61.04 -8.83
C LYS A 187 -29.04 -62.30 -9.10
N ARG A 188 -28.35 -62.77 -8.07
CA ARG A 188 -27.45 -63.93 -8.07
C ARG A 188 -28.29 -65.19 -7.79
N ASN A 189 -28.47 -66.06 -8.77
CA ASN A 189 -29.11 -67.38 -8.58
C ASN A 189 -28.05 -68.46 -8.30
N LYS A 190 -28.27 -69.30 -7.28
CA LYS A 190 -27.39 -70.43 -6.93
C LYS A 190 -28.21 -71.68 -6.60
N LYS A 191 -27.68 -72.82 -7.09
CA LYS A 191 -27.95 -74.26 -6.80
C LYS A 191 -29.01 -74.91 -7.72
N SER A 192 -28.85 -76.15 -8.20
CA SER A 192 -28.15 -77.32 -7.64
C SER A 192 -27.68 -78.37 -8.69
N LYS A 193 -26.67 -79.17 -8.31
CA LYS A 193 -26.12 -80.38 -8.99
C LYS A 193 -27.09 -81.58 -9.03
N LYS A 194 -26.92 -82.47 -10.04
CA LYS A 194 -26.91 -83.97 -10.04
C LYS A 194 -26.45 -84.39 -11.46
N GLY A 195 -25.27 -85.00 -11.72
CA GLY A 195 -24.90 -86.44 -11.60
C GLY A 195 -25.69 -87.30 -12.60
N SER A 196 -25.19 -88.16 -13.51
CA SER A 196 -23.87 -88.75 -13.83
C SER A 196 -23.93 -89.38 -15.25
N VAL A 197 -22.77 -89.72 -15.84
CA VAL A 197 -22.49 -90.31 -17.19
C VAL A 197 -22.94 -91.80 -17.31
N PRO A 198 -22.83 -92.54 -18.46
CA PRO A 198 -21.75 -92.60 -19.47
C PRO A 198 -22.06 -91.97 -20.84
#